data_AF-A0A0K9XC73-F1
#
_entry.id   AF-A0A0K9XC73-F1
#
_cell.length_a   1.000
_cell.length_b   1.000
_cell.length_c   1.000
_cell.angle_alpha   90.00
_cell.angle_beta   90.00
_cell.angle_gamma   90.00
#
_symmetry.space_group_name_H-M   'P 1'
#
loop_
_entity.id
_entity.type
_entity.pdbx_description
1 polymer ?
#
loop_
_entity_poly.entity_id
_entity_poly.type
_entity_poly.pdbx_seq_one_letter_code
_entity_poly.pdbx_strand_id
1 'polypeptide(L)'
;MRDEDGTVQSDGDTLGTRATLRRRQLGMSREELAQRAGMSVAYLRQLETFRGDFDPGAVMRLAAALEMPYAELVSGRPDAAPGQAPPAARPVLMRLSEQECWERLGTHGIGRLGLSGGAGPVVLPVNFLVDARTVVYRTEADGPAAVAAGERLAFEADHLDEHLSNGWSVLVQGTADRVTDPHVVRTLAERPGARPWAGGERDLWIRVVPAEVSGRVLRAM
;
A
#
# COMPACT_ATOMS: atom_id res chain seq x y z
N MET A 1 -39.51 -19.05 7.42
CA MET A 1 -38.88 -18.59 6.18
C MET A 1 -37.53 -18.06 6.61
N ARG A 2 -36.47 -18.87 6.44
CA ARG A 2 -35.12 -18.54 6.93
C ARG A 2 -34.43 -17.75 5.82
N ASP A 3 -34.00 -16.55 6.15
CA ASP A 3 -33.16 -15.72 5.30
C ASP A 3 -31.76 -16.36 5.26
N GLU A 4 -31.43 -16.99 4.14
CA GLU A 4 -30.06 -17.38 3.82
C GLU A 4 -29.35 -16.14 3.31
N ASP A 5 -28.61 -15.51 4.22
CA ASP A 5 -27.66 -14.43 3.92
C ASP A 5 -26.50 -15.01 3.12
N GLY A 6 -26.75 -15.19 1.82
CA GLY A 6 -25.80 -15.64 0.81
C GLY A 6 -24.73 -14.59 0.63
N THR A 7 -23.72 -14.65 1.49
CA THR A 7 -22.45 -13.95 1.32
C THR A 7 -21.87 -14.37 -0.03
N VAL A 8 -22.00 -13.48 -1.01
CA VAL A 8 -21.34 -13.60 -2.32
C VAL A 8 -19.84 -13.40 -2.08
N GLN A 9 -19.16 -14.45 -1.61
CA GLN A 9 -17.73 -14.46 -1.35
C GLN A 9 -16.97 -14.88 -2.61
N SER A 10 -16.09 -13.97 -3.04
CA SER A 10 -15.46 -13.92 -4.36
C SER A 10 -14.54 -15.08 -4.74
N ASP A 11 -14.36 -15.22 -6.06
CA ASP A 11 -13.72 -16.37 -6.71
C ASP A 11 -12.16 -16.33 -6.72
N GLY A 12 -11.50 -15.32 -6.15
CA GLY A 12 -10.06 -15.04 -6.43
C GLY A 12 -9.00 -15.60 -5.44
N ASP A 13 -9.18 -15.38 -4.13
CA ASP A 13 -8.13 -15.65 -3.13
C ASP A 13 -8.60 -16.70 -2.11
N THR A 14 -8.17 -17.95 -2.31
CA THR A 14 -8.46 -19.08 -1.43
C THR A 14 -7.17 -19.74 -0.97
N LEU A 15 -7.27 -20.57 0.06
CA LEU A 15 -6.17 -21.41 0.51
C LEU A 15 -5.57 -22.21 -0.65
N GLY A 16 -6.42 -22.78 -1.51
CA GLY A 16 -6.00 -23.55 -2.69
C GLY A 16 -5.28 -22.72 -3.75
N THR A 17 -5.74 -21.49 -4.02
CA THR A 17 -5.05 -20.60 -4.97
C THR A 17 -3.72 -20.12 -4.41
N ARG A 18 -3.65 -19.76 -3.11
CA ARG A 18 -2.40 -19.41 -2.42
C ARG A 18 -1.39 -20.56 -2.41
N ALA A 19 -1.84 -21.78 -2.09
CA ALA A 19 -1.00 -22.97 -2.12
C ALA A 19 -0.43 -23.23 -3.54
N THR A 20 -1.29 -23.13 -4.56
CA THR A 20 -0.88 -23.32 -5.97
C THR A 20 0.15 -22.28 -6.39
N LEU A 21 -0.07 -21.01 -6.06
CA LEU A 21 0.84 -19.90 -6.39
C LEU A 21 2.19 -20.10 -5.72
N ARG A 22 2.21 -20.37 -4.40
CA ARG A 22 3.46 -20.56 -3.65
C ARG A 22 4.24 -21.78 -4.13
N ARG A 23 3.56 -22.89 -4.44
CA ARG A 23 4.18 -24.07 -5.03
C ARG A 23 4.92 -23.74 -6.33
N ARG A 24 4.29 -22.98 -7.23
CA ARG A 24 4.89 -22.56 -8.51
C ARG A 24 6.09 -21.63 -8.31
N GLN A 25 6.03 -20.71 -7.34
CA GLN A 25 7.16 -19.84 -7.00
C GLN A 25 8.38 -20.62 -6.51
N LEU A 26 8.16 -21.73 -5.81
CA LEU A 26 9.22 -22.64 -5.35
C LEU A 26 9.66 -23.64 -6.43
N GLY A 27 9.08 -23.59 -7.64
CA GLY A 27 9.41 -24.50 -8.73
C GLY A 27 9.00 -25.95 -8.49
N MET A 28 8.18 -26.23 -7.47
CA MET A 28 7.80 -27.59 -7.09
C MET A 28 6.65 -28.12 -7.97
N SER A 29 6.76 -29.37 -8.39
CA SER A 29 5.64 -30.16 -8.92
C SER A 29 4.61 -30.45 -7.82
N ARG A 30 3.43 -30.89 -8.23
CA ARG A 30 2.36 -31.21 -7.27
C ARG A 30 2.72 -32.45 -6.44
N GLU A 31 3.41 -33.40 -7.08
CA GLU A 31 3.90 -34.64 -6.52
C GLU A 31 4.96 -34.39 -5.44
N GLU A 32 5.91 -33.49 -5.71
CA GLU A 32 6.94 -33.09 -4.74
C GLU A 32 6.33 -32.38 -3.51
N LEU A 33 5.35 -31.49 -3.73
CA LEU A 33 4.66 -30.85 -2.62
C LEU A 33 3.88 -31.85 -1.77
N ALA A 34 3.16 -32.78 -2.41
CA ALA A 34 2.42 -33.82 -1.73
C ALA A 34 3.34 -34.70 -0.88
N GLN A 35 4.49 -35.10 -1.43
CA GLN A 35 5.51 -35.86 -0.70
C GLN A 35 6.05 -35.07 0.50
N ARG A 36 6.44 -33.80 0.29
CA ARG A 36 7.02 -32.95 1.34
C ARG A 36 6.03 -32.65 2.48
N ALA A 37 4.75 -32.52 2.16
CA ALA A 37 3.70 -32.29 3.14
C ALA A 37 3.11 -33.58 3.75
N GLY A 38 3.60 -34.76 3.33
CA GLY A 38 3.10 -36.06 3.80
C GLY A 38 1.61 -36.28 3.47
N MET A 39 1.19 -35.90 2.26
CA MET A 39 -0.19 -36.01 1.78
C MET A 39 -0.25 -36.69 0.41
N SER A 40 -1.45 -37.13 0.02
CA SER A 40 -1.66 -37.70 -1.32
C SER A 40 -1.81 -36.59 -2.36
N VAL A 41 -1.37 -36.86 -3.59
CA VAL A 41 -1.55 -35.93 -4.73
C VAL A 41 -3.04 -35.67 -5.00
N ALA A 42 -3.90 -36.67 -4.76
CA ALA A 42 -5.35 -36.53 -4.86
C ALA A 42 -5.92 -35.53 -3.84
N TYR A 43 -5.46 -35.61 -2.58
CA TYR A 43 -5.85 -34.66 -1.54
C TYR A 43 -5.40 -33.24 -1.88
N LEU A 44 -4.17 -33.08 -2.39
CA LEU A 44 -3.68 -31.77 -2.83
C LEU A 44 -4.48 -31.21 -4.02
N ARG A 45 -4.85 -32.04 -5.02
CA ARG A 45 -5.73 -31.62 -6.12
C ARG A 45 -7.12 -31.20 -5.62
N GLN A 46 -7.67 -31.94 -4.66
CA GLN A 46 -8.94 -31.60 -4.03
C GLN A 46 -8.83 -30.25 -3.32
N LEU A 47 -7.78 -30.02 -2.56
CA LEU A 47 -7.54 -28.76 -1.84
C LEU A 47 -7.34 -27.56 -2.78
N GLU A 48 -6.73 -27.76 -3.94
CA GLU A 48 -6.59 -26.71 -4.96
C GLU A 48 -7.91 -26.36 -5.67
N THR A 49 -8.93 -27.22 -5.61
CA THR A 49 -10.18 -27.09 -6.38
C THR A 49 -11.41 -26.86 -5.50
N PHE A 50 -11.40 -27.35 -4.26
CA PHE A 50 -12.54 -27.36 -3.35
C PHE A 50 -12.48 -26.19 -2.36
N ARG A 51 -13.63 -25.55 -2.11
CA ARG A 51 -13.80 -24.51 -1.09
C ARG A 51 -14.52 -25.13 0.10
N GLY A 52 -13.84 -25.26 1.24
CA GLY A 52 -14.43 -25.76 2.48
C GLY A 52 -13.41 -25.88 3.60
N ASP A 53 -13.87 -26.40 4.74
CA ASP A 53 -13.02 -26.63 5.90
C ASP A 53 -12.07 -27.81 5.65
N PHE A 54 -10.80 -27.58 5.92
CA PHE A 54 -9.75 -28.59 5.84
C PHE A 54 -9.23 -28.92 7.24
N ASP A 55 -8.72 -30.14 7.41
CA ASP A 55 -8.03 -30.54 8.63
C ASP A 55 -6.87 -29.55 8.93
N PRO A 56 -6.88 -28.86 10.09
CA PRO A 56 -5.83 -27.90 10.44
C PRO A 56 -4.43 -28.54 10.44
N GLY A 57 -4.32 -29.81 10.82
CA GLY A 57 -3.05 -30.54 10.79
C GLY A 57 -2.50 -30.72 9.38
N ALA A 58 -3.35 -31.09 8.42
CA ALA A 58 -3.00 -31.21 7.01
C ALA A 58 -2.60 -29.86 6.41
N VAL A 59 -3.34 -28.79 6.72
CA VAL A 59 -3.01 -27.43 6.27
C VAL A 59 -1.68 -26.94 6.88
N MET A 60 -1.39 -27.28 8.13
CA MET A 60 -0.13 -26.89 8.79
C MET A 60 1.08 -27.60 8.16
N ARG A 61 0.94 -28.89 7.80
CA ARG A 61 1.99 -29.60 7.03
C ARG A 61 2.15 -29.01 5.63
N LEU A 62 1.06 -28.61 4.99
CA LEU A 62 1.10 -27.94 3.70
C LEU A 62 1.83 -26.59 3.79
N ALA A 63 1.52 -25.77 4.79
CA ALA A 63 2.19 -24.49 5.03
C ALA A 63 3.70 -24.65 5.26
N ALA A 64 4.09 -25.65 6.07
CA ALA A 64 5.49 -25.98 6.31
C ALA A 64 6.21 -26.40 5.02
N ALA A 65 5.58 -27.24 4.19
CA ALA A 65 6.14 -27.67 2.91
C ALA A 65 6.22 -26.54 1.87
N LEU A 66 5.32 -25.55 1.96
CA LEU A 66 5.30 -24.35 1.12
C LEU A 66 6.18 -23.20 1.64
N GLU A 67 6.89 -23.41 2.75
CA GLU A 67 7.76 -22.40 3.36
C GLU A 67 7.02 -21.07 3.55
N MET A 68 5.82 -21.15 4.11
CA MET A 68 4.96 -19.99 4.39
C MET A 68 4.27 -20.13 5.74
N PRO A 69 3.95 -19.00 6.42
CA PRO A 69 3.19 -19.02 7.66
C PRO A 69 1.81 -19.66 7.45
N TYR A 70 1.36 -20.46 8.43
CA TYR A 70 0.02 -21.06 8.42
C TYR A 70 -1.08 -20.02 8.26
N ALA A 71 -1.01 -18.91 9.02
CA ALA A 71 -1.97 -17.83 8.93
C ALA A 71 -2.02 -17.23 7.52
N GLU A 72 -0.87 -17.00 6.88
CA GLU A 72 -0.81 -16.50 5.51
C GLU A 72 -1.48 -17.46 4.50
N LEU A 73 -1.29 -18.77 4.68
CA LEU A 73 -1.92 -19.76 3.82
C LEU A 73 -3.45 -19.79 3.99
N VAL A 74 -3.94 -19.68 5.22
CA VAL A 74 -5.36 -19.79 5.56
C VAL A 74 -6.15 -18.51 5.32
N SER A 75 -5.59 -17.36 5.70
CA SER A 75 -6.28 -16.07 5.68
C SER A 75 -5.64 -15.01 4.78
N GLY A 76 -4.53 -15.31 4.11
CA GLY A 76 -3.75 -14.31 3.37
C GLY A 76 -2.85 -13.48 4.30
N ARG A 77 -2.03 -12.60 3.71
CA ARG A 77 -1.15 -11.71 4.48
C ARG A 77 -1.96 -10.57 5.09
N PRO A 78 -1.89 -10.33 6.41
CA PRO A 78 -2.58 -9.19 7.03
C PRO A 78 -2.00 -7.84 6.58
N ASP A 79 -0.69 -7.79 6.28
CA ASP A 79 0.02 -6.58 5.84
C ASP A 79 0.20 -6.52 4.32
N ALA A 80 -0.71 -7.16 3.56
CA ALA A 80 -0.68 -7.08 2.10
C ALA A 80 -0.92 -5.64 1.63
N ALA A 81 -0.38 -5.29 0.47
CA ALA A 81 -0.76 -4.05 -0.19
C ALA A 81 -2.27 -4.08 -0.51
N PRO A 82 -3.00 -2.97 -0.34
CA PRO A 82 -4.42 -2.89 -0.67
C PRO A 82 -4.72 -3.32 -2.11
N GLY A 83 -5.97 -3.71 -2.36
CA GLY A 83 -6.45 -4.28 -3.62
C GLY A 83 -6.50 -5.81 -3.65
N GLN A 84 -6.48 -6.48 -2.49
CA GLN A 84 -6.63 -7.94 -2.43
C GLN A 84 -8.11 -8.37 -2.44
N ALA A 85 -8.99 -7.50 -1.96
CA ALA A 85 -10.42 -7.74 -1.96
C ALA A 85 -11.02 -7.65 -3.38
N PRO A 86 -12.07 -8.44 -3.68
CA PRO A 86 -12.82 -8.28 -4.93
C PRO A 86 -13.38 -6.86 -5.06
N PRO A 87 -13.48 -6.30 -6.28
CA PRO A 87 -14.13 -5.02 -6.46
C PRO A 87 -15.59 -5.08 -6.02
N ALA A 88 -16.08 -4.02 -5.37
CA ALA A 88 -17.52 -3.83 -5.15
C ALA A 88 -18.30 -3.91 -6.47
N ALA A 89 -19.62 -4.13 -6.39
CA ALA A 89 -20.44 -4.39 -7.57
C ALA A 89 -20.38 -3.27 -8.62
N ARG A 90 -20.10 -2.00 -8.25
CA ARG A 90 -19.96 -0.84 -9.16
C ARG A 90 -19.14 0.34 -8.57
N PRO A 91 -17.82 0.24 -8.37
CA PRO A 91 -17.03 1.39 -7.95
C PRO A 91 -17.00 2.46 -9.06
N VAL A 92 -17.24 3.71 -8.70
CA VAL A 92 -17.13 4.86 -9.62
C VAL A 92 -15.90 5.68 -9.26
N LEU A 93 -15.03 5.92 -10.26
CA LEU A 93 -13.87 6.80 -10.14
C LEU A 93 -14.25 8.21 -10.57
N MET A 94 -14.14 9.18 -9.66
CA MET A 94 -14.45 10.58 -9.91
C MET A 94 -13.23 11.47 -9.72
N ARG A 95 -13.23 12.66 -10.35
CA ARG A 95 -12.20 13.68 -10.12
C ARG A 95 -12.53 14.48 -8.87
N LEU A 96 -11.50 14.81 -8.09
CA LEU A 96 -11.58 15.78 -7.01
C LEU A 96 -11.24 17.16 -7.55
N SER A 97 -11.89 18.20 -7.00
CA SER A 97 -11.43 19.58 -7.11
C SER A 97 -10.14 19.77 -6.31
N GLU A 98 -9.39 20.83 -6.60
CA GLU A 98 -8.16 21.16 -5.86
C GLU A 98 -8.45 21.34 -4.36
N GLN A 99 -9.55 22.01 -4.00
CA GLN A 99 -9.93 22.21 -2.61
C GLN A 99 -10.17 20.87 -1.89
N GLU A 100 -10.90 19.94 -2.53
CA GLU A 100 -11.11 18.59 -1.97
C GLU A 100 -9.80 17.81 -1.86
N CYS A 101 -8.83 18.02 -2.77
CA CYS A 101 -7.52 17.38 -2.66
C CYS A 101 -6.81 17.81 -1.37
N TRP A 102 -6.78 19.11 -1.07
CA TRP A 102 -6.17 19.63 0.15
C TRP A 102 -6.93 19.18 1.41
N GLU A 103 -8.26 19.10 1.35
CA GLU A 103 -9.07 18.54 2.44
C GLU A 103 -8.76 17.06 2.72
N ARG A 104 -8.50 16.26 1.67
CA ARG A 104 -8.10 14.86 1.81
C ARG A 104 -6.69 14.68 2.35
N LEU A 105 -5.74 15.50 1.90
CA LEU A 105 -4.37 15.51 2.43
C LEU A 105 -4.33 15.90 3.93
N GLY A 106 -5.32 16.67 4.39
CA GLY A 106 -5.44 17.04 5.80
C GLY A 106 -4.28 17.91 6.27
N THR A 107 -3.66 17.56 7.39
CA THR A 107 -2.58 18.34 8.01
C THR A 107 -1.21 17.69 7.91
N HIS A 108 -1.16 16.36 7.98
CA HIS A 108 0.06 15.57 7.96
C HIS A 108 -0.25 14.11 7.64
N GLY A 109 0.77 13.34 7.30
CA GLY A 109 0.66 11.91 7.06
C GLY A 109 1.89 11.35 6.40
N ILE A 110 1.73 10.22 5.71
CA ILE A 110 2.76 9.63 4.86
C ILE A 110 2.31 9.71 3.41
N GLY A 111 3.23 10.13 2.56
CA GLY A 111 3.07 10.08 1.11
C GLY A 111 4.32 9.54 0.44
N ARG A 112 4.35 9.60 -0.88
CA ARG A 112 5.47 9.15 -1.70
C ARG A 112 5.96 10.27 -2.61
N LEU A 113 7.27 10.47 -2.65
CA LEU A 113 7.93 11.37 -3.59
C LEU A 113 8.35 10.59 -4.84
N GLY A 114 7.87 11.03 -6.00
CA GLY A 114 8.36 10.61 -7.31
C GLY A 114 9.46 11.55 -7.80
N LEU A 115 10.67 11.03 -7.95
CA LEU A 115 11.86 11.75 -8.40
C LEU A 115 12.35 11.20 -9.73
N SER A 116 12.89 12.07 -10.59
CA SER A 116 13.60 11.63 -11.79
C SER A 116 15.04 11.26 -11.41
N GLY A 117 15.39 9.97 -11.50
CA GLY A 117 16.75 9.48 -11.23
C GLY A 117 17.49 9.13 -12.52
N GLY A 118 18.83 9.12 -12.47
CA GLY A 118 19.67 8.83 -13.63
C GLY A 118 19.48 7.43 -14.24
N ALA A 119 19.11 6.44 -13.42
CA ALA A 119 18.80 5.07 -13.87
C ALA A 119 17.29 4.83 -14.13
N GLY A 120 16.44 5.82 -13.86
CA GLY A 120 14.99 5.69 -13.92
C GLY A 120 14.28 6.44 -12.78
N PRO A 121 12.94 6.52 -12.81
CA PRO A 121 12.16 7.15 -11.76
C PRO A 121 12.32 6.41 -10.42
N VAL A 122 12.39 7.17 -9.33
CA VAL A 122 12.51 6.66 -7.96
C VAL A 122 11.30 7.11 -7.15
N VAL A 123 10.73 6.22 -6.35
CA VAL A 123 9.60 6.52 -5.47
C VAL A 123 10.01 6.29 -4.01
N LEU A 124 9.95 7.34 -3.18
CA LEU A 124 10.43 7.31 -1.79
C LEU A 124 9.31 7.69 -0.81
N PRO A 125 9.07 6.92 0.26
CA PRO A 125 8.10 7.32 1.29
C PRO A 125 8.65 8.50 2.11
N VAL A 126 7.78 9.47 2.41
CA VAL A 126 8.09 10.60 3.31
C VAL A 126 6.94 10.91 4.25
N ASN A 127 7.28 11.31 5.48
CA ASN A 127 6.33 12.01 6.34
C ASN A 127 6.17 13.43 5.81
N PHE A 128 4.94 13.88 5.65
CA PHE A 128 4.64 15.21 5.14
C PHE A 128 3.75 16.00 6.09
N LEU A 129 3.82 17.32 5.92
CA LEU A 129 2.92 18.31 6.48
C LEU A 129 2.27 19.09 5.33
N VAL A 130 1.06 19.57 5.53
CA VAL A 130 0.45 20.58 4.67
C VAL A 130 0.70 21.96 5.28
N ASP A 131 1.25 22.88 4.49
CA ASP A 131 1.48 24.27 4.87
C ASP A 131 1.10 25.20 3.73
N ALA A 132 0.12 26.08 3.93
CA ALA A 132 -0.33 27.06 2.93
C ALA A 132 -0.56 26.48 1.52
N ARG A 133 -1.29 25.36 1.42
CA ARG A 133 -1.51 24.60 0.16
C ARG A 133 -0.21 24.19 -0.55
N THR A 134 0.79 23.84 0.24
CA THR A 134 2.00 23.16 -0.22
C THR A 134 2.24 21.95 0.66
N VAL A 135 2.95 20.97 0.13
CA VAL A 135 3.40 19.81 0.89
C VAL A 135 4.82 20.10 1.38
N VAL A 136 5.11 19.87 2.65
CA VAL A 136 6.46 20.05 3.21
C VAL A 136 6.90 18.76 3.88
N TYR A 137 8.13 18.34 3.66
CA TYR A 137 8.69 17.15 4.30
C TYR A 137 10.09 17.41 4.84
N ARG A 138 10.51 16.56 5.77
CA ARG A 138 11.79 16.63 6.47
C ARG A 138 12.65 15.42 6.10
N THR A 139 13.92 15.65 5.73
CA THR A 139 14.85 14.62 5.28
C THR A 139 16.28 14.89 5.74
N GLU A 140 17.15 13.89 5.61
CA GLU A 140 18.60 14.03 5.74
C GLU A 140 19.15 14.78 4.52
N ALA A 141 20.16 15.63 4.72
CA ALA A 141 20.71 16.50 3.67
C ALA A 141 21.41 15.73 2.53
N ASP A 142 21.99 14.58 2.85
CA ASP A 142 22.67 13.68 1.90
C ASP A 142 21.81 12.46 1.53
N GLY A 143 20.53 12.47 1.93
CA GLY A 143 19.60 11.37 1.71
C GLY A 143 19.01 11.36 0.29
N PRO A 144 18.41 10.24 -0.13
CA PRO A 144 17.85 10.09 -1.48
C PRO A 144 16.63 11.02 -1.74
N ALA A 145 16.01 11.55 -0.68
CA ALA A 145 14.92 12.53 -0.78
C ALA A 145 15.42 13.99 -0.69
N ALA A 146 16.73 14.24 -0.66
CA ALA A 146 17.31 15.59 -0.56
C ALA A 146 17.30 16.34 -1.90
N VAL A 147 16.12 16.68 -2.39
CA VAL A 147 15.94 17.35 -3.68
C VAL A 147 16.53 18.78 -3.66
N ALA A 148 17.20 19.16 -4.74
CA ALA A 148 17.73 20.52 -4.92
C ALA A 148 16.59 21.51 -5.22
N ALA A 149 16.76 22.77 -4.82
CA ALA A 149 15.76 23.80 -5.11
C ALA A 149 15.59 23.99 -6.63
N GLY A 150 14.34 24.12 -7.09
CA GLY A 150 13.97 24.25 -8.49
C GLY A 150 13.80 22.93 -9.25
N GLU A 151 14.27 21.80 -8.70
CA GLU A 151 14.12 20.49 -9.35
C GLU A 151 12.66 20.02 -9.36
N ARG A 152 12.27 19.36 -10.46
CA ARG A 152 10.91 18.82 -10.60
C ARG A 152 10.73 17.54 -9.81
N LEU A 153 9.58 17.42 -9.17
CA LEU A 153 9.17 16.23 -8.45
C LEU A 153 7.66 16.05 -8.46
N ALA A 154 7.23 14.84 -8.15
CA ALA A 154 5.85 14.54 -7.84
C ALA A 154 5.73 14.10 -6.37
N PHE A 155 4.59 14.38 -5.76
CA PHE A 155 4.20 13.88 -4.46
C PHE A 155 2.84 13.21 -4.59
N GLU A 156 2.67 12.08 -3.93
CA GLU A 156 1.44 11.29 -3.91
C GLU A 156 1.06 10.95 -2.48
N ALA A 157 -0.23 11.03 -2.16
CA ALA A 157 -0.78 10.36 -0.99
C ALA A 157 -2.16 9.79 -1.30
N ASP A 158 -2.45 8.65 -0.71
CA ASP A 158 -3.70 7.92 -0.89
C ASP A 158 -4.24 7.41 0.44
N HIS A 159 -5.50 7.02 0.39
CA HIS A 159 -6.13 6.19 1.39
C HIS A 159 -7.11 5.27 0.71
N LEU A 160 -6.97 3.97 0.95
CA LEU A 160 -7.82 2.94 0.39
C LEU A 160 -8.47 2.16 1.55
N ASP A 161 -9.79 2.07 1.53
CA ASP A 161 -10.56 1.21 2.42
C ASP A 161 -11.06 0.00 1.62
N GLU A 162 -10.40 -1.14 1.84
CA GLU A 162 -10.78 -2.39 1.17
C GLU A 162 -12.16 -2.90 1.58
N HIS A 163 -12.56 -2.70 2.85
CA HIS A 163 -13.83 -3.20 3.37
C HIS A 163 -15.00 -2.50 2.69
N LEU A 164 -14.86 -1.20 2.47
CA LEU A 164 -15.88 -0.37 1.82
C LEU A 164 -15.64 -0.20 0.31
N SER A 165 -14.57 -0.80 -0.24
CA SER A 165 -14.15 -0.63 -1.64
C SER A 165 -14.16 0.84 -2.08
N ASN A 166 -13.69 1.72 -1.21
CA ASN A 166 -13.65 3.14 -1.44
C ASN A 166 -12.24 3.67 -1.17
N GLY A 167 -11.98 4.91 -1.56
CA GLY A 167 -10.69 5.51 -1.30
C GLY A 167 -10.46 6.77 -2.11
N TRP A 168 -9.29 7.37 -1.94
CA TRP A 168 -8.88 8.53 -2.70
C TRP A 168 -7.38 8.52 -2.93
N SER A 169 -6.95 9.25 -3.96
CA SER A 169 -5.54 9.59 -4.19
C SER A 169 -5.43 11.06 -4.57
N VAL A 170 -4.34 11.69 -4.15
CA VAL A 170 -3.97 13.05 -4.51
C VAL A 170 -2.54 13.04 -5.04
N LEU A 171 -2.37 13.63 -6.22
CA LEU A 171 -1.08 13.83 -6.87
C LEU A 171 -0.79 15.33 -6.93
N VAL A 172 0.39 15.71 -6.46
CA VAL A 172 0.93 17.06 -6.55
C VAL A 172 2.18 17.01 -7.42
N GLN A 173 2.19 17.75 -8.52
CA GLN A 173 3.37 17.87 -9.39
C GLN A 173 3.88 19.30 -9.32
N GLY A 174 5.19 19.47 -9.20
CA GLY A 174 5.76 20.78 -8.93
C GLY A 174 7.27 20.79 -8.85
N THR A 175 7.79 21.75 -8.10
CA THR A 175 9.23 21.93 -7.87
C THR A 175 9.55 21.89 -6.39
N ALA A 176 10.78 21.49 -6.04
CA ALA A 176 11.29 21.60 -4.69
C ALA A 176 11.72 23.03 -4.38
N ASP A 177 11.46 23.48 -3.16
CA ASP A 177 12.05 24.65 -2.55
C ASP A 177 12.63 24.27 -1.18
N ARG A 178 13.86 24.72 -0.88
CA ARG A 178 14.54 24.38 0.38
C ARG A 178 14.17 25.43 1.43
N VAL A 179 13.49 25.00 2.47
CA VAL A 179 13.07 25.89 3.56
C VAL A 179 14.25 26.14 4.49
N THR A 180 14.87 27.31 4.35
CA THR A 180 16.08 27.70 5.10
C THR A 180 15.83 28.78 6.16
N ASP A 181 14.67 29.45 6.13
CA ASP A 181 14.29 30.44 7.14
C ASP A 181 14.15 29.76 8.53
N PRO A 182 14.97 30.14 9.53
CA PRO A 182 14.95 29.51 10.85
C PRO A 182 13.63 29.67 11.61
N HIS A 183 12.85 30.71 11.35
CA HIS A 183 11.54 30.91 11.97
C HIS A 183 10.51 29.94 11.38
N VAL A 184 10.53 29.76 10.06
CA VAL A 184 9.64 28.81 9.36
C VAL A 184 9.99 27.39 9.76
N VAL A 185 11.28 27.02 9.75
CA VAL A 185 11.76 25.69 10.16
C VAL A 185 11.29 25.33 11.58
N ARG A 186 11.45 26.26 12.54
CA ARG A 186 10.99 26.06 13.92
C ARG A 186 9.49 25.84 14.01
N THR A 187 8.72 26.70 13.32
CA THR A 187 7.26 26.60 13.28
C THR A 187 6.79 25.26 12.71
N LEU A 188 7.44 24.77 11.66
CA LEU A 188 7.14 23.46 11.07
C LEU A 188 7.52 22.32 12.01
N ALA A 189 8.69 22.40 12.66
CA ALA A 189 9.19 21.37 13.56
C ALA A 189 8.32 21.18 14.81
N GLU A 190 7.57 22.20 15.22
CA GLU A 190 6.65 22.16 16.36
C GLU A 190 5.27 21.55 16.02
N ARG A 191 4.95 21.31 14.73
CA ARG A 191 3.65 20.76 14.32
C ARG A 191 3.52 19.26 14.60
N PRO A 192 2.29 18.76 14.88
CA PRO A 192 2.02 17.33 14.88
C PRO A 192 2.42 16.68 13.54
N GLY A 193 3.05 15.51 13.59
CA GLY A 193 3.53 14.79 12.39
C GLY A 193 4.89 15.25 11.85
N ALA A 194 5.48 16.31 12.40
CA ALA A 194 6.80 16.80 11.98
C ALA A 194 7.98 15.87 12.35
N ARG A 195 7.74 14.95 13.29
CA ARG A 195 8.74 13.95 13.70
C ARG A 195 8.68 12.76 12.75
N PRO A 196 9.75 12.49 11.98
CA PRO A 196 9.79 11.32 11.11
C PRO A 196 9.80 10.04 11.94
N TRP A 197 9.15 9.00 11.43
CA TRP A 197 9.13 7.67 12.07
C TRP A 197 10.52 7.02 12.10
N ALA A 198 11.33 7.28 11.06
CA ALA A 198 12.74 6.93 11.05
C ALA A 198 13.51 7.97 11.89
N GLY A 199 14.22 7.49 12.93
CA GLY A 199 15.11 8.33 13.73
C GLY A 199 16.28 8.93 12.93
N GLY A 200 17.10 9.75 13.60
CA GLY A 200 18.25 10.45 13.00
C GLY A 200 18.08 11.97 12.95
N GLU A 201 19.19 12.69 12.77
CA GLU A 201 19.15 14.14 12.54
C GLU A 201 18.76 14.42 11.09
N ARG A 202 17.64 15.11 10.90
CA ARG A 202 17.04 15.35 9.57
C ARG A 202 16.82 16.83 9.35
N ASP A 203 17.85 17.63 9.19
CA ASP A 203 17.66 19.09 9.31
C ASP A 203 17.22 19.78 8.03
N LEU A 204 17.12 19.04 6.92
CA LEU A 204 16.68 19.58 5.64
C LEU A 204 15.15 19.52 5.52
N TRP A 205 14.55 20.70 5.39
CA TRP A 205 13.13 20.87 5.06
C TRP A 205 12.97 21.23 3.59
N ILE A 206 12.08 20.51 2.92
CA ILE A 206 11.77 20.74 1.50
C ILE A 206 10.28 20.97 1.36
N ARG A 207 9.92 22.06 0.68
CA ARG A 207 8.57 22.40 0.27
C ARG A 207 8.37 22.00 -1.19
N VAL A 208 7.28 21.29 -1.45
CA VAL A 208 6.79 20.99 -2.79
C VAL A 208 5.88 22.14 -3.20
N VAL A 209 6.39 23.00 -4.09
CA VAL A 209 5.62 24.11 -4.66
C VAL A 209 4.80 23.56 -5.81
N PRO A 210 3.46 23.49 -5.68
CA PRO A 210 2.61 22.85 -6.67
C PRO A 210 2.55 23.68 -7.96
N ALA A 211 2.73 23.01 -9.10
CA ALA A 211 2.36 23.51 -10.42
C ALA A 211 1.00 22.93 -10.87
N GLU A 212 0.72 21.69 -10.47
CA GLU A 212 -0.56 21.02 -10.68
C GLU A 212 -0.93 20.19 -9.45
N VAL A 213 -2.21 20.23 -9.09
CA VAL A 213 -2.80 19.38 -8.05
C VAL A 213 -3.99 18.65 -8.66
N SER A 214 -3.99 17.34 -8.58
CA SER A 214 -5.09 16.52 -9.09
C SER A 214 -5.44 15.43 -8.09
N GLY A 215 -6.70 15.02 -8.08
CA GLY A 215 -7.14 13.95 -7.21
C GLY A 215 -8.21 13.07 -7.84
N ARG A 216 -8.33 11.87 -7.29
CA ARG A 216 -9.35 10.89 -7.64
C ARG A 216 -9.98 10.34 -6.38
N VAL A 217 -11.25 10.00 -6.47
CA VAL A 217 -11.98 9.30 -5.41
C VAL A 217 -12.72 8.11 -6.01
N LEU A 218 -12.63 6.98 -5.30
CA LEU A 218 -13.38 5.76 -5.55
C LEU A 218 -14.54 5.73 -4.55
N ARG A 219 -15.76 5.54 -5.05
CA ARG A 219 -16.95 5.31 -4.23
C ARG A 219 -17.68 4.07 -4.72
N ALA A 220 -18.03 3.18 -3.79
CA ALA A 220 -19.05 2.17 -4.04
C ALA A 220 -20.43 2.87 -4.04
N MET A 221 -21.24 2.64 -5.09
CA MET A 221 -22.63 3.07 -5.14
C MET A 221 -23.56 1.96 -4.66
#